data_AF-A0A6I4IJ61-F1
#
_entry.id   AF-A0A6I4IJ61-F1
#
_cell.length_a   1.000
_cell.length_b   1.000
_cell.length_c   1.000
_cell.angle_alpha   90.00
_cell.angle_beta   90.00
_cell.angle_gamma   90.00
#
_symmetry.space_group_name_H-M   'P 1'
#
loop_
_entity.id
_entity.type
_entity.pdbx_description
1 polymer ?
#
loop_
_entity_poly.entity_id
_entity_poly.type
_entity_poly.pdbx_seq_one_letter_code
_entity_poly.pdbx_strand_id
1 'polypeptide(L)'
;MKKYYKGILLLVLTLNFSCSKDDSEKNEPINEPVVNLDEKVQIYKADKIDDSYVFAIENGGRNCYLVNKQGYNVKEWQFDLKFGNDIEILPTGELLAQFKKVPSAITLGGYGGIISILNSDGSTKWEYLCADDSKIAHHDVDLLPNGNVLFLVWEKVTPAEALNYGVEVANDIFPEALFEVNPQTNQVVWEWHSYDHIVQDTNTTLVNYGQINQYPNRINFSYNNRPDGDIMHANGIDYDEEKDVIYMSVNFYSEVWVIDHSTTTMEAASTSGGNYNKGGDLLYRFGNPSAYNHPFGERFLFNNHFPNLIEKEVPGKGNMLIYCNGLNVNQSTVYELALPQNFELSTTASNEPQMVWNFTDPDLFYDKISGAVRLKNGNTLITEGDYGYWEVTPNKEVVWKYFGDNRTFWRGYNYNLDDSAIQNLGL
;
A
#
# COMPACT_ATOMS: atom_id res chain seq x y z
N MET A 1 -33.57 -78.84 -5.97
CA MET A 1 -33.87 -77.55 -5.29
C MET A 1 -34.38 -76.59 -6.38
N LYS A 2 -35.68 -76.44 -6.70
CA LYS A 2 -36.75 -75.70 -6.00
C LYS A 2 -36.17 -74.47 -5.27
N LYS A 3 -36.45 -73.22 -5.63
CA LYS A 3 -37.77 -72.60 -5.86
C LYS A 3 -37.78 -71.51 -6.94
N TYR A 4 -38.87 -71.47 -7.71
CA TYR A 4 -39.41 -70.34 -8.46
C TYR A 4 -40.42 -69.58 -7.58
N TYR A 5 -40.54 -68.25 -7.72
CA TYR A 5 -41.77 -67.44 -7.57
C TYR A 5 -41.56 -66.13 -8.36
N LYS A 6 -42.20 -65.92 -9.53
CA LYS A 6 -43.55 -65.35 -9.76
C LYS A 6 -43.78 -64.01 -9.05
N GLY A 7 -43.90 -62.95 -9.86
CA GLY A 7 -44.12 -61.57 -9.43
C GLY A 7 -45.54 -61.26 -8.99
N ILE A 8 -45.71 -60.04 -8.49
CA ILE A 8 -47.00 -59.37 -8.31
C ILE A 8 -46.82 -57.89 -8.68
N LEU A 9 -47.51 -57.50 -9.75
CA LEU A 9 -47.81 -56.14 -10.15
C LEU A 9 -48.90 -55.62 -9.21
N LEU A 10 -48.63 -54.59 -8.43
CA LEU A 10 -49.66 -53.96 -7.58
C LEU A 10 -50.26 -52.77 -8.33
N LEU A 11 -51.43 -53.00 -8.88
CA LEU A 11 -52.36 -51.98 -9.39
C LEU A 11 -53.11 -51.41 -8.17
N VAL A 12 -52.95 -50.12 -7.87
CA VAL A 12 -53.80 -49.43 -6.89
C VAL A 12 -54.75 -48.50 -7.64
N LEU A 13 -56.03 -48.85 -7.58
CA LEU A 13 -57.14 -48.04 -8.07
C LEU A 13 -57.36 -46.81 -7.18
N THR A 14 -57.73 -45.73 -7.86
CA THR A 14 -58.08 -44.38 -7.41
C THR A 14 -59.18 -44.30 -6.35
N LEU A 15 -59.06 -43.32 -5.44
CA LEU A 15 -60.21 -42.60 -4.89
C LEU A 15 -59.97 -41.10 -5.04
N ASN A 16 -60.74 -40.49 -5.95
CA ASN A 16 -60.86 -39.05 -6.11
C ASN A 16 -61.58 -38.48 -4.88
N PHE A 17 -60.89 -37.65 -4.10
CA PHE A 17 -61.55 -36.66 -3.25
C PHE A 17 -61.35 -35.29 -3.86
N SER A 18 -62.43 -34.82 -4.51
CA SER A 18 -62.64 -33.44 -4.91
C SER A 18 -62.89 -32.60 -3.66
N CYS A 19 -61.94 -31.74 -3.32
CA CYS A 19 -62.20 -30.52 -2.55
C CYS A 19 -61.56 -29.34 -3.29
N SER A 20 -62.40 -28.63 -4.03
CA SER A 20 -62.13 -27.30 -4.55
C SER A 20 -61.93 -26.33 -3.39
N LYS A 21 -60.70 -25.88 -3.20
CA LYS A 21 -60.43 -24.54 -2.69
C LYS A 21 -59.37 -23.91 -3.60
N ASP A 22 -59.85 -22.92 -4.33
CA ASP A 22 -59.03 -21.92 -5.00
C ASP A 22 -58.06 -21.31 -4.00
N ASP A 23 -56.79 -21.65 -4.13
CA ASP A 23 -55.69 -20.76 -3.77
C ASP A 23 -54.80 -20.67 -5.01
N SER A 24 -55.22 -19.83 -5.95
CA SER A 24 -54.35 -19.32 -6.99
C SER A 24 -53.35 -18.38 -6.35
N GLU A 25 -52.30 -18.92 -5.72
CA GLU A 25 -51.07 -18.17 -5.56
C GLU A 25 -50.53 -17.93 -6.95
N LYS A 26 -50.74 -16.70 -7.42
CA LYS A 26 -50.00 -16.16 -8.56
C LYS A 26 -48.53 -16.25 -8.16
N ASN A 27 -47.82 -17.22 -8.74
CA ASN A 27 -46.39 -17.12 -8.93
C ASN A 27 -46.16 -15.90 -9.83
N GLU A 28 -46.13 -14.70 -9.26
CA GLU A 28 -45.46 -13.59 -9.91
C GLU A 28 -44.00 -14.01 -10.05
N PRO A 29 -43.42 -13.98 -11.26
CA PRO A 29 -41.99 -14.15 -11.39
C PRO A 29 -41.35 -13.08 -10.50
N ILE A 30 -40.53 -13.50 -9.53
CA ILE A 30 -39.65 -12.61 -8.81
C ILE A 30 -38.81 -11.95 -9.91
N ASN A 31 -39.18 -10.72 -10.24
CA ASN A 31 -38.44 -9.93 -11.20
C ASN A 31 -37.19 -9.50 -10.43
N GLU A 32 -36.17 -10.37 -10.44
CA GLU A 32 -34.88 -9.99 -9.90
C GLU A 32 -34.50 -8.64 -10.52
N PRO A 33 -34.19 -7.62 -9.70
CA PRO A 33 -33.89 -6.31 -10.23
C PRO A 33 -32.75 -6.46 -11.23
N VAL A 34 -32.98 -6.02 -12.47
CA VAL A 34 -31.94 -6.03 -13.50
C VAL A 34 -30.84 -5.07 -13.05
N VAL A 35 -29.72 -5.62 -12.57
CA VAL A 35 -28.55 -4.83 -12.20
C VAL A 35 -27.85 -4.41 -13.49
N ASN A 36 -27.92 -3.11 -13.80
CA ASN A 36 -27.17 -2.57 -14.93
C ASN A 36 -25.70 -2.38 -14.52
N LEU A 37 -24.77 -2.97 -15.28
CA LEU A 37 -23.34 -2.87 -15.05
C LEU A 37 -22.70 -2.00 -16.12
N ASP A 38 -21.73 -1.18 -15.74
CA ASP A 38 -20.82 -0.54 -16.67
C ASP A 38 -19.99 -1.61 -17.41
N GLU A 39 -19.61 -1.34 -18.66
CA GLU A 39 -18.85 -2.27 -19.49
C GLU A 39 -17.45 -2.59 -18.93
N LYS A 40 -16.96 -1.76 -18.01
CA LYS A 40 -15.70 -1.97 -17.30
C LYS A 40 -15.75 -3.05 -16.22
N VAL A 41 -16.94 -3.49 -15.83
CA VAL A 41 -17.12 -4.41 -14.70
C VAL A 41 -17.29 -5.85 -15.18
N GLN A 42 -16.55 -6.75 -14.54
CA GLN A 42 -16.72 -8.18 -14.65
C GLN A 42 -17.07 -8.78 -13.29
N ILE A 43 -18.23 -9.42 -13.20
CA ILE A 43 -18.69 -10.13 -12.00
C ILE A 43 -18.48 -11.62 -12.19
N TYR A 44 -17.79 -12.25 -11.25
CA TYR A 44 -17.55 -13.70 -11.23
C TYR A 44 -18.44 -14.39 -10.18
N LYS A 45 -18.62 -13.77 -9.00
CA LYS A 45 -19.48 -14.28 -7.92
C LYS A 45 -20.15 -13.14 -7.15
N ALA A 46 -21.34 -12.74 -7.60
CA ALA A 46 -22.02 -11.54 -7.10
C ALA A 46 -22.29 -11.54 -5.58
N ASP A 47 -22.60 -12.71 -5.01
CA ASP A 47 -22.92 -12.91 -3.60
C ASP A 47 -21.72 -12.72 -2.65
N LYS A 48 -20.51 -12.64 -3.20
CA LYS A 48 -19.26 -12.53 -2.44
C LYS A 48 -18.60 -11.16 -2.55
N ILE A 49 -19.18 -10.23 -3.31
CA ILE A 49 -18.63 -8.90 -3.55
C ILE A 49 -18.92 -8.01 -2.33
N ASP A 50 -17.91 -7.28 -1.86
CA ASP A 50 -18.03 -6.21 -0.86
C ASP A 50 -18.72 -4.98 -1.48
N ASP A 51 -19.48 -4.20 -0.72
CA ASP A 51 -20.27 -3.08 -1.24
C ASP A 51 -19.58 -1.70 -1.15
N SER A 52 -18.34 -1.64 -0.67
CA SER A 52 -17.57 -0.40 -0.57
C SER A 52 -17.33 0.28 -1.94
N TYR A 53 -17.12 1.59 -1.88
CA TYR A 53 -16.59 2.33 -3.00
C TYR A 53 -15.09 2.07 -3.15
N VAL A 54 -14.63 1.99 -4.40
CA VAL A 54 -13.21 2.03 -4.74
C VAL A 54 -12.84 3.47 -5.05
N PHE A 55 -11.86 4.02 -4.34
CA PHE A 55 -11.27 5.32 -4.67
C PHE A 55 -10.11 5.12 -5.63
N ALA A 56 -10.34 5.50 -6.89
CA ALA A 56 -9.41 5.31 -7.98
C ALA A 56 -8.62 6.59 -8.28
N ILE A 57 -7.29 6.45 -8.36
CA ILE A 57 -6.35 7.56 -8.50
C ILE A 57 -5.55 7.38 -9.78
N GLU A 58 -5.73 8.26 -10.77
CA GLU A 58 -4.95 8.21 -12.01
C GLU A 58 -3.47 8.57 -11.75
N ASN A 59 -2.57 7.63 -12.02
CA ASN A 59 -1.14 7.77 -11.77
C ASN A 59 -0.53 8.96 -12.51
N GLY A 60 0.01 9.94 -11.78
CA GLY A 60 0.56 11.18 -12.35
C GLY A 60 -0.43 11.99 -13.19
N GLY A 61 -1.72 11.65 -13.07
CA GLY A 61 -2.85 12.27 -13.74
C GLY A 61 -3.34 13.51 -13.00
N ARG A 62 -4.58 13.89 -13.29
CA ARG A 62 -5.28 15.03 -12.66
C ARG A 62 -6.62 14.66 -12.06
N ASN A 63 -7.01 13.39 -12.20
CA ASN A 63 -8.35 12.94 -11.86
C ASN A 63 -8.27 11.80 -10.85
N CYS A 64 -9.17 11.85 -9.89
CA CYS A 64 -9.48 10.73 -9.01
C CYS A 64 -10.99 10.66 -8.83
N TYR A 65 -11.50 9.47 -8.50
CA TYR A 65 -12.94 9.26 -8.42
C TYR A 65 -13.30 8.09 -7.51
N LEU A 66 -14.46 8.20 -6.86
CA LEU A 66 -15.11 7.08 -6.18
C LEU A 66 -15.97 6.33 -7.21
N VAL A 67 -15.76 5.03 -7.34
CA VAL A 67 -16.55 4.14 -8.20
C VAL A 67 -17.24 3.06 -7.36
N ASN A 68 -18.49 2.76 -7.67
CA ASN A 68 -19.22 1.66 -7.05
C ASN A 68 -18.93 0.32 -7.74
N LYS A 69 -19.38 -0.78 -7.15
CA LYS A 69 -19.17 -2.14 -7.71
C LYS A 69 -19.90 -2.42 -9.02
N GLN A 70 -20.82 -1.54 -9.42
CA GLN A 70 -21.47 -1.58 -10.73
C GLN A 70 -20.65 -0.84 -11.80
N GLY A 71 -19.57 -0.15 -11.41
CA GLY A 71 -18.64 0.54 -12.31
C GLY A 71 -18.96 2.01 -12.57
N TYR A 72 -19.97 2.56 -11.89
CA TYR A 72 -20.35 3.96 -12.04
C TYR A 72 -19.64 4.85 -11.04
N ASN A 73 -19.13 5.97 -11.53
CA ASN A 73 -18.54 7.01 -10.69
C ASN A 73 -19.65 7.69 -9.88
N VAL A 74 -19.46 7.73 -8.56
CA VAL A 74 -20.39 8.39 -7.62
C VAL A 74 -19.90 9.78 -7.22
N LYS A 75 -18.59 10.02 -7.31
CA LYS A 75 -17.96 11.33 -7.14
C LYS A 75 -16.64 11.38 -7.90
N GLU A 76 -16.32 12.53 -8.48
CA GLU A 76 -15.09 12.76 -9.24
C GLU A 76 -14.46 14.09 -8.84
N TRP A 77 -13.14 14.13 -8.84
CA TRP A 77 -12.36 15.35 -8.70
C TRP A 77 -11.41 15.48 -9.88
N GLN A 78 -11.31 16.71 -10.40
CA GLN A 78 -10.37 17.10 -11.44
C GLN A 78 -9.57 18.31 -10.96
N PHE A 79 -8.24 18.18 -10.99
CA PHE A 79 -7.32 19.21 -10.51
C PHE A 79 -6.53 19.85 -11.65
N ASP A 80 -6.05 21.07 -11.43
CA ASP A 80 -5.18 21.77 -12.39
C ASP A 80 -3.76 21.16 -12.43
N LEU A 81 -3.26 20.82 -11.24
CA LEU A 81 -1.94 20.22 -11.05
C LEU A 81 -2.01 18.70 -11.20
N LYS A 82 -0.93 18.13 -11.73
CA LYS A 82 -0.76 16.68 -11.75
C LYS A 82 -0.46 16.18 -10.35
N PHE A 83 -0.93 14.98 -10.01
CA PHE A 83 -0.57 14.34 -8.75
C PHE A 83 0.92 14.03 -8.68
N GLY A 84 1.49 14.25 -7.50
CA GLY A 84 2.72 13.65 -7.01
C GLY A 84 2.48 12.25 -6.46
N ASN A 85 1.55 11.52 -7.10
CA ASN A 85 1.04 10.19 -6.80
C ASN A 85 -0.12 10.16 -5.81
N ASP A 86 0.12 10.23 -4.50
CA ASP A 86 -0.92 9.87 -3.53
C ASP A 86 -1.95 10.98 -3.23
N ILE A 87 -3.18 10.53 -2.95
CA ILE A 87 -4.31 11.33 -2.50
C ILE A 87 -5.28 10.44 -1.73
N GLU A 88 -5.77 10.93 -0.60
CA GLU A 88 -6.66 10.22 0.30
C GLU A 88 -7.88 11.06 0.67
N ILE A 89 -8.99 10.39 0.97
CA ILE A 89 -10.17 11.00 1.59
C ILE A 89 -10.09 10.83 3.10
N LEU A 90 -10.03 11.95 3.81
CA LEU A 90 -9.95 11.98 5.26
C LEU A 90 -11.32 11.71 5.90
N PRO A 91 -11.38 11.30 7.18
CA PRO A 91 -12.64 11.07 7.91
C PRO A 91 -13.61 12.27 7.90
N THR A 92 -13.10 13.49 7.70
CA THR A 92 -13.86 14.74 7.59
C THR A 92 -14.49 14.96 6.21
N GLY A 93 -14.17 14.13 5.21
CA GLY A 93 -14.52 14.34 3.80
C GLY A 93 -13.59 15.31 3.07
N GLU A 94 -12.58 15.86 3.74
CA GLU A 94 -11.48 16.60 3.13
C GLU A 94 -10.53 15.63 2.40
N LEU A 95 -9.65 16.16 1.56
CA LEU A 95 -8.66 15.36 0.85
C LEU A 95 -7.25 15.73 1.31
N LEU A 96 -6.41 14.74 1.58
CA LEU A 96 -4.97 14.92 1.70
C LEU A 96 -4.34 14.53 0.37
N ALA A 97 -3.55 15.40 -0.25
CA ALA A 97 -3.06 15.16 -1.61
C ALA A 97 -1.62 15.61 -1.77
N GLN A 98 -0.90 14.90 -2.64
CA GLN A 98 0.39 15.34 -3.15
C GLN A 98 0.28 15.75 -4.62
N PHE A 99 0.84 16.90 -4.98
CA PHE A 99 0.89 17.46 -6.34
C PHE A 99 2.31 17.72 -6.80
N LYS A 100 2.51 17.72 -8.13
CA LYS A 100 3.80 18.00 -8.75
C LYS A 100 4.14 19.49 -8.72
N LYS A 101 5.31 19.81 -8.19
CA LYS A 101 5.96 21.11 -8.38
C LYS A 101 6.66 21.16 -9.74
N VAL A 102 6.27 22.11 -10.59
CA VAL A 102 6.92 22.35 -11.90
C VAL A 102 7.23 23.85 -12.06
N PRO A 103 8.45 24.26 -12.50
CA PRO A 103 9.65 23.42 -12.62
C PRO A 103 10.14 22.92 -11.26
N SER A 104 10.97 21.87 -11.29
CA SER A 104 11.65 21.26 -10.13
C SER A 104 13.10 20.94 -10.51
N ALA A 105 14.02 21.01 -9.54
CA ALA A 105 15.43 20.63 -9.70
C ALA A 105 15.62 19.10 -9.70
N ILE A 106 14.85 18.40 -8.87
CA ILE A 106 14.85 16.93 -8.77
C ILE A 106 13.63 16.39 -9.53
N THR A 107 13.86 15.51 -10.51
CA THR A 107 12.83 15.03 -11.47
C THR A 107 12.80 13.51 -11.62
N LEU A 108 13.03 12.78 -10.52
CA LEU A 108 12.94 11.32 -10.45
C LEU A 108 11.49 10.83 -10.58
N GLY A 109 11.28 9.60 -11.05
CA GLY A 109 9.93 9.04 -11.22
C GLY A 109 9.18 9.01 -9.89
N GLY A 110 8.01 9.66 -9.80
CA GLY A 110 7.24 9.77 -8.55
C GLY A 110 7.40 11.09 -7.79
N TYR A 111 8.21 12.03 -8.29
CA TYR A 111 8.33 13.35 -7.67
C TYR A 111 6.96 14.07 -7.59
N GLY A 112 6.73 14.70 -6.43
CA GLY A 112 5.61 15.57 -6.13
C GLY A 112 6.12 16.97 -5.80
N GLY A 113 6.17 17.28 -4.50
CA GLY A 113 6.76 18.50 -3.95
C GLY A 113 5.78 19.51 -3.38
N ILE A 114 4.47 19.36 -3.65
CA ILE A 114 3.42 20.17 -3.04
C ILE A 114 2.49 19.23 -2.27
N ILE A 115 2.39 19.43 -0.96
CA ILE A 115 1.46 18.69 -0.11
C ILE A 115 0.28 19.60 0.19
N SER A 116 -0.95 19.08 0.17
CA SER A 116 -2.15 19.90 0.35
C SER A 116 -3.24 19.18 1.13
N ILE A 117 -3.95 19.93 1.97
CA ILE A 117 -5.27 19.55 2.46
C ILE A 117 -6.29 20.36 1.66
N LEU A 118 -7.25 19.67 1.06
CA LEU A 118 -8.29 20.24 0.21
C LEU A 118 -9.66 20.07 0.87
N ASN A 119 -10.54 21.02 0.64
CA ASN A 119 -11.95 20.85 0.98
C ASN A 119 -12.57 19.75 0.11
N SER A 120 -13.75 19.25 0.50
CA SER A 120 -14.45 18.18 -0.19
C SER A 120 -14.87 18.49 -1.65
N ASP A 121 -14.83 19.77 -2.03
CA ASP A 121 -15.05 20.28 -3.40
C ASP A 121 -13.76 20.39 -4.23
N GLY A 122 -12.60 20.05 -3.65
CA GLY A 122 -11.29 20.12 -4.29
C GLY A 122 -10.58 21.47 -4.15
N SER A 123 -11.18 22.48 -3.51
CA SER A 123 -10.51 23.77 -3.27
C SER A 123 -9.46 23.66 -2.16
N THR A 124 -8.32 24.32 -2.34
CA THR A 124 -7.20 24.27 -1.37
C THR A 124 -7.57 24.91 -0.04
N LYS A 125 -7.42 24.16 1.05
CA LYS A 125 -7.56 24.62 2.43
C LYS A 125 -6.20 24.95 3.05
N TRP A 126 -5.21 24.12 2.77
CA TRP A 126 -3.83 24.26 3.24
C TRP A 126 -2.85 23.69 2.21
N GLU A 127 -1.66 24.26 2.14
CA GLU A 127 -0.59 23.82 1.24
C GLU A 127 0.79 23.98 1.90
N TYR A 128 1.68 23.03 1.64
CA TYR A 128 3.08 23.06 2.02
C TYR A 128 3.98 22.70 0.84
N LEU A 129 5.02 23.50 0.61
CA LEU A 129 6.00 23.30 -0.46
C LEU A 129 7.26 22.64 0.08
N CYS A 130 7.50 21.39 -0.31
CA CYS A 130 8.75 20.67 -0.09
C CYS A 130 9.41 20.40 -1.46
N ALA A 131 10.02 21.42 -2.05
CA ALA A 131 10.74 21.30 -3.31
C ALA A 131 11.74 22.45 -3.49
N ASP A 132 13.03 22.13 -3.51
CA ASP A 132 14.13 23.05 -3.82
C ASP A 132 15.29 22.29 -4.51
N ASP A 133 16.47 22.92 -4.62
CA ASP A 133 17.65 22.34 -5.28
C ASP A 133 18.32 21.20 -4.49
N SER A 134 17.91 21.00 -3.23
CA SER A 134 18.44 20.02 -2.30
C SER A 134 17.45 18.93 -1.93
N LYS A 135 16.14 19.15 -2.07
CA LYS A 135 15.13 18.15 -1.70
C LYS A 135 13.81 18.27 -2.42
N ILE A 136 13.04 17.18 -2.43
CA ILE A 136 11.66 17.17 -2.93
C ILE A 136 10.81 16.09 -2.26
N ALA A 137 9.55 16.40 -1.92
CA ALA A 137 8.59 15.38 -1.53
C ALA A 137 8.18 14.49 -2.71
N HIS A 138 7.90 13.21 -2.46
CA HIS A 138 7.51 12.27 -3.50
C HIS A 138 6.57 11.18 -3.01
N HIS A 139 5.93 10.52 -3.96
CA HIS A 139 5.15 9.29 -3.81
C HIS A 139 3.98 9.34 -2.81
N ASP A 140 4.26 9.38 -1.50
CA ASP A 140 3.29 9.05 -0.46
C ASP A 140 3.21 10.12 0.63
N VAL A 141 2.04 10.21 1.26
CA VAL A 141 1.70 11.19 2.30
C VAL A 141 0.64 10.60 3.21
N ASP A 142 0.74 10.86 4.51
CA ASP A 142 -0.19 10.34 5.51
C ASP A 142 -0.54 11.43 6.53
N LEU A 143 -1.77 11.39 7.07
CA LEU A 143 -2.24 12.28 8.13
C LEU A 143 -2.20 11.54 9.47
N LEU A 144 -1.31 11.99 10.35
CA LEU A 144 -1.15 11.39 11.67
C LEU A 144 -2.33 11.73 12.60
N PRO A 145 -2.60 10.92 13.64
CA PRO A 145 -3.68 11.16 14.60
C PRO A 145 -3.63 12.51 15.32
N ASN A 146 -2.43 13.09 15.44
CA ASN A 146 -2.20 14.41 16.03
C ASN A 146 -2.57 15.58 15.07
N GLY A 147 -2.93 15.28 13.81
CA GLY A 147 -3.27 16.23 12.76
C GLY A 147 -2.07 16.80 11.99
N ASN A 148 -0.86 16.27 12.23
CA ASN A 148 0.33 16.56 11.44
C ASN A 148 0.35 15.68 10.18
N VAL A 149 1.16 16.08 9.20
CA VAL A 149 1.26 15.42 7.91
C VAL A 149 2.67 14.84 7.75
N LEU A 150 2.75 13.52 7.59
CA LEU A 150 3.98 12.77 7.36
C LEU A 150 4.14 12.50 5.86
N PHE A 151 5.34 12.65 5.30
CA PHE A 151 5.58 12.37 3.89
C PHE A 151 7.03 12.01 3.59
N LEU A 152 7.22 11.31 2.46
CA LEU A 152 8.53 10.94 1.94
C LEU A 152 9.23 12.11 1.24
N VAL A 153 10.55 12.18 1.40
CA VAL A 153 11.41 13.21 0.83
C VAL A 153 12.68 12.58 0.26
N TRP A 154 13.02 12.97 -0.97
CA TRP A 154 14.37 12.76 -1.50
C TRP A 154 15.25 13.94 -1.11
N GLU A 155 16.43 13.65 -0.61
CA GLU A 155 17.46 14.65 -0.34
C GLU A 155 18.69 14.40 -1.21
N LYS A 156 19.19 15.45 -1.84
CA LYS A 156 20.36 15.40 -2.70
C LYS A 156 21.62 15.32 -1.85
N VAL A 157 22.40 14.26 -2.04
CA VAL A 157 23.75 14.11 -1.51
C VAL A 157 24.73 14.08 -2.66
N THR A 158 25.65 15.05 -2.68
CA THR A 158 26.68 15.15 -3.72
C THR A 158 27.74 14.06 -3.58
N PRO A 159 28.53 13.74 -4.63
CA PRO A 159 29.63 12.79 -4.52
C PRO A 159 30.65 13.12 -3.40
N ALA A 160 30.88 14.41 -3.14
CA ALA A 160 31.79 14.84 -2.09
C ALA A 160 31.24 14.58 -0.68
N GLU A 161 29.93 14.76 -0.50
CA GLU A 161 29.24 14.43 0.76
C GLU A 161 29.14 12.92 0.94
N ALA A 162 28.76 12.17 -0.11
CA ALA A 162 28.71 10.71 -0.12
C ALA A 162 30.03 10.06 0.33
N LEU A 163 31.17 10.63 -0.11
CA LEU A 163 32.50 10.16 0.27
C LEU A 163 32.77 10.30 1.78
N ASN A 164 32.20 11.29 2.46
CA ASN A 164 32.33 11.44 3.92
C ASN A 164 31.62 10.29 4.67
N TYR A 165 30.65 9.64 4.02
CA TYR A 165 29.99 8.44 4.50
C TYR A 165 30.62 7.14 3.97
N GLY A 166 31.75 7.23 3.25
CA GLY A 166 32.42 6.05 2.68
C GLY A 166 31.68 5.45 1.47
N VAL A 167 30.82 6.24 0.82
CA VAL A 167 30.05 5.86 -0.35
C VAL A 167 30.64 6.52 -1.59
N GLU A 168 31.20 5.72 -2.49
CA GLU A 168 31.79 6.22 -3.75
C GLU A 168 30.77 6.20 -4.89
N VAL A 169 30.40 7.38 -5.39
CA VAL A 169 29.41 7.56 -6.47
C VAL A 169 29.90 8.55 -7.52
N ALA A 170 29.43 8.39 -8.76
CA ALA A 170 29.81 9.25 -9.88
C ALA A 170 28.93 10.50 -10.03
N ASN A 171 27.67 10.41 -9.59
CA ASN A 171 26.66 11.46 -9.68
C ASN A 171 26.08 11.73 -8.29
N ASP A 172 25.31 12.81 -8.16
CA ASP A 172 24.48 13.04 -6.98
C ASP A 172 23.58 11.83 -6.74
N ILE A 173 23.38 11.46 -5.48
CA ILE A 173 22.42 10.44 -5.05
C ILE A 173 21.28 11.08 -4.26
N PHE A 174 20.15 10.38 -4.22
CA PHE A 174 18.92 10.84 -3.61
C PHE A 174 18.44 9.82 -2.56
N PRO A 175 19.09 9.75 -1.38
CA PRO A 175 18.58 9.01 -0.24
C PRO A 175 17.22 9.50 0.25
N GLU A 176 16.59 8.66 1.04
CA GLU A 176 15.25 8.88 1.61
C GLU A 176 15.34 9.62 2.96
N ALA A 177 14.36 10.49 3.17
CA ALA A 177 14.04 11.11 4.44
C ALA A 177 12.52 11.11 4.66
N LEU A 178 12.10 11.28 5.91
CA LEU A 178 10.70 11.41 6.31
C LEU A 178 10.54 12.71 7.08
N PHE A 179 9.60 13.56 6.67
CA PHE A 179 9.28 14.81 7.37
C PHE A 179 7.86 14.77 7.92
N GLU A 180 7.69 15.24 9.15
CA GLU A 180 6.38 15.52 9.76
C GLU A 180 6.19 17.04 9.84
N VAL A 181 5.15 17.56 9.19
CA VAL A 181 4.81 18.98 9.21
C VAL A 181 3.55 19.20 10.01
N ASN A 182 3.56 20.22 10.86
CA ASN A 182 2.37 20.69 11.56
C ASN A 182 1.61 21.74 10.70
N PRO A 183 0.39 21.45 10.20
CA PRO A 183 -0.34 22.36 9.31
C PRO A 183 -0.76 23.69 9.96
N GLN A 184 -0.84 23.76 11.29
CA GLN A 184 -1.22 24.98 12.00
C GLN A 184 -0.06 25.98 12.09
N THR A 185 1.19 25.50 12.09
CA THR A 185 2.40 26.33 12.23
C THR A 185 3.26 26.38 10.96
N ASN A 186 3.02 25.50 9.99
CA ASN A 186 3.83 25.30 8.80
C ASN A 186 5.30 25.01 9.10
N GLN A 187 5.57 24.36 10.22
CA GLN A 187 6.91 23.95 10.62
C GLN A 187 7.06 22.44 10.49
N VAL A 188 8.24 22.00 10.06
CA VAL A 188 8.69 20.62 10.26
C VAL A 188 8.90 20.46 11.77
N VAL A 189 8.24 19.46 12.36
CA VAL A 189 8.28 19.18 13.80
C VAL A 189 9.05 17.90 14.12
N TRP A 190 9.23 17.03 13.13
CA TRP A 190 10.03 15.82 13.20
C TRP A 190 10.63 15.50 11.82
N GLU A 191 11.83 14.94 11.82
CA GLU A 191 12.50 14.47 10.60
C GLU A 191 13.40 13.27 10.91
N TRP A 192 13.51 12.36 9.94
CA TRP A 192 14.42 11.22 9.93
C TRP A 192 15.14 11.16 8.59
N HIS A 193 16.45 10.84 8.60
CA HIS A 193 17.30 10.85 7.41
C HIS A 193 18.06 9.53 7.29
N SER A 194 17.90 8.83 6.16
CA SER A 194 18.57 7.53 5.97
C SER A 194 20.10 7.61 5.98
N TYR A 195 20.69 8.76 5.67
CA TYR A 195 22.16 8.93 5.68
C TYR A 195 22.77 8.99 7.09
N ASP A 196 21.97 9.21 8.14
CA ASP A 196 22.44 9.16 9.53
C ASP A 196 22.71 7.71 9.98
N HIS A 197 22.14 6.73 9.27
CA HIS A 197 22.12 5.31 9.66
C HIS A 197 22.94 4.41 8.74
N ILE A 198 23.95 4.97 8.08
CA ILE A 198 24.79 4.23 7.11
C ILE A 198 25.70 3.21 7.84
N VAL A 199 25.90 2.07 7.19
CA VAL A 199 27.04 1.16 7.42
C VAL A 199 27.78 0.89 6.10
N GLN A 200 29.10 0.88 6.15
CA GLN A 200 29.95 0.53 5.00
C GLN A 200 31.15 -0.32 5.45
N ASP A 201 31.67 -1.16 4.56
CA ASP A 201 32.79 -2.08 4.84
C ASP A 201 34.04 -1.81 3.99
N THR A 202 34.14 -0.62 3.37
CA THR A 202 35.20 -0.24 2.43
C THR A 202 36.27 0.66 3.05
N ASN A 203 35.90 1.62 3.91
CA ASN A 203 36.79 2.61 4.51
C ASN A 203 36.84 2.48 6.03
N THR A 204 37.88 1.82 6.54
CA THR A 204 38.10 1.54 7.98
C THR A 204 38.32 2.78 8.86
N THR A 205 38.53 3.96 8.27
CA THR A 205 38.84 5.18 9.04
C THR A 205 37.62 6.00 9.41
N LEU A 206 36.46 5.72 8.82
CA LEU A 206 35.21 6.43 9.07
C LEU A 206 34.42 5.79 10.21
N VAL A 207 33.65 6.62 10.92
CA VAL A 207 32.88 6.20 12.11
C VAL A 207 31.77 5.19 11.81
N ASN A 208 31.32 5.13 10.56
CA ASN A 208 30.29 4.22 10.07
C ASN A 208 30.86 2.94 9.44
N TYR A 209 32.16 2.67 9.63
CA TYR A 209 32.76 1.41 9.20
C TYR A 209 32.23 0.23 10.02
N GLY A 210 31.81 -0.82 9.33
CA GLY A 210 31.37 -2.06 9.94
C GLY A 210 31.08 -3.13 8.88
N GLN A 211 31.21 -4.41 9.25
CA GLN A 211 30.76 -5.49 8.37
C GLN A 211 29.25 -5.42 8.23
N ILE A 212 28.74 -5.24 7.02
CA ILE A 212 27.31 -4.94 6.75
C ILE A 212 26.38 -5.92 7.47
N ASN A 213 26.69 -7.23 7.45
CA ASN A 213 25.86 -8.27 8.06
C ASN A 213 25.88 -8.30 9.60
N GLN A 214 26.75 -7.53 10.25
CA GLN A 214 26.79 -7.36 11.70
C GLN A 214 25.96 -6.16 12.18
N TYR A 215 25.47 -5.31 11.26
CA TYR A 215 24.66 -4.13 11.55
C TYR A 215 23.34 -4.17 10.76
N PRO A 216 22.47 -5.17 11.00
CA PRO A 216 21.22 -5.30 10.24
C PRO A 216 20.28 -4.10 10.41
N ASN A 217 20.41 -3.37 11.52
CA ASN A 217 19.70 -2.12 11.82
C ASN A 217 20.24 -0.89 11.07
N ARG A 218 21.25 -1.05 10.20
CA ARG A 218 21.87 0.03 9.42
C ARG A 218 21.82 -0.23 7.92
N ILE A 219 22.05 0.84 7.16
CA ILE A 219 21.75 0.89 5.72
C ILE A 219 23.04 0.84 4.92
N ASN A 220 23.13 -0.15 4.03
CA ASN A 220 24.23 -0.28 3.07
C ASN A 220 23.89 0.49 1.78
N PHE A 221 24.31 1.76 1.71
CA PHE A 221 24.08 2.62 0.54
C PHE A 221 24.68 2.08 -0.77
N SER A 222 25.68 1.19 -0.68
CA SER A 222 26.31 0.59 -1.86
C SER A 222 25.54 -0.62 -2.42
N TYR A 223 24.42 -1.01 -1.80
CA TYR A 223 23.62 -2.16 -2.27
C TYR A 223 23.07 -1.95 -3.69
N ASN A 224 22.60 -0.74 -3.98
CA ASN A 224 22.04 -0.39 -5.28
C ASN A 224 22.65 0.92 -5.76
N ASN A 225 23.47 0.86 -6.81
CA ASN A 225 24.10 2.02 -7.43
C ASN A 225 23.47 2.27 -8.79
N ARG A 226 22.93 3.47 -9.00
CA ARG A 226 22.20 3.82 -10.22
C ARG A 226 22.70 5.12 -10.83
N PRO A 227 22.76 5.22 -12.18
CA PRO A 227 23.23 6.44 -12.85
C PRO A 227 22.39 7.68 -12.58
N ASP A 228 21.10 7.51 -12.30
CA ASP A 228 20.14 8.58 -12.00
C ASP A 228 20.19 9.04 -10.52
N GLY A 229 20.98 8.36 -9.67
CA GLY A 229 21.14 8.70 -8.25
C GLY A 229 20.04 8.20 -7.33
N ASP A 230 18.95 7.67 -7.88
CA ASP A 230 17.78 7.19 -7.12
C ASP A 230 18.06 5.83 -6.49
N ILE A 231 18.91 5.80 -5.46
CA ILE A 231 19.49 4.55 -4.95
C ILE A 231 18.50 3.70 -4.13
N MET A 232 17.41 4.28 -3.62
CA MET A 232 16.48 3.62 -2.68
C MET A 232 15.07 3.49 -3.26
N HIS A 233 14.52 4.59 -3.78
CA HIS A 233 13.18 4.69 -4.35
C HIS A 233 12.10 4.22 -3.37
N ALA A 234 12.05 4.81 -2.18
CA ALA A 234 10.93 4.60 -1.29
C ALA A 234 9.65 5.14 -1.94
N ASN A 235 8.60 4.34 -1.86
CA ASN A 235 7.39 4.58 -2.64
C ASN A 235 6.12 4.40 -1.82
N GLY A 236 6.24 4.17 -0.51
CA GLY A 236 5.11 4.14 0.37
C GLY A 236 5.41 4.08 1.86
N ILE A 237 4.52 4.66 2.64
CA ILE A 237 4.54 4.71 4.10
C ILE A 237 3.20 4.26 4.69
N ASP A 238 3.24 3.81 5.93
CA ASP A 238 2.06 3.58 6.77
C ASP A 238 2.47 3.75 8.24
N TYR A 239 1.63 4.37 9.06
CA TYR A 239 1.92 4.70 10.46
C TYR A 239 1.13 3.82 11.43
N ASP A 240 1.83 3.14 12.34
CA ASP A 240 1.23 2.29 13.38
C ASP A 240 1.04 3.09 14.67
N GLU A 241 -0.16 3.62 14.90
CA GLU A 241 -0.45 4.41 16.12
C GLU A 241 -0.23 3.60 17.41
N GLU A 242 -0.50 2.29 17.40
CA GLU A 242 -0.36 1.45 18.60
C GLU A 242 1.11 1.27 19.00
N LYS A 243 2.03 1.23 18.03
CA LYS A 243 3.46 1.02 18.24
C LYS A 243 4.31 2.28 18.12
N ASP A 244 3.75 3.37 17.61
CA ASP A 244 4.43 4.64 17.28
C ASP A 244 5.64 4.41 16.35
N VAL A 245 5.38 3.69 15.24
CA VAL A 245 6.39 3.38 14.22
C VAL A 245 5.87 3.64 12.81
N ILE A 246 6.79 3.87 11.89
CA ILE A 246 6.52 4.03 10.47
C ILE A 246 7.02 2.80 9.72
N TYR A 247 6.17 2.20 8.89
CA TYR A 247 6.56 1.21 7.90
C TYR A 247 6.84 1.90 6.58
N MET A 248 8.06 1.78 6.06
CA MET A 248 8.46 2.40 4.80
C MET A 248 8.89 1.35 3.79
N SER A 249 8.20 1.28 2.66
CA SER A 249 8.57 0.44 1.52
C SER A 249 9.71 1.08 0.73
N VAL A 250 10.79 0.32 0.50
CA VAL A 250 11.99 0.77 -0.22
C VAL A 250 12.19 -0.09 -1.47
N ASN A 251 11.71 0.42 -2.61
CA ASN A 251 11.48 -0.39 -3.80
C ASN A 251 12.76 -1.07 -4.34
N PHE A 252 13.84 -0.29 -4.50
CA PHE A 252 15.08 -0.83 -5.07
C PHE A 252 15.86 -1.69 -4.09
N TYR A 253 15.57 -1.59 -2.80
CA TYR A 253 16.04 -2.55 -1.80
C TYR A 253 15.16 -3.80 -1.78
N SER A 254 13.92 -3.70 -2.29
CA SER A 254 12.89 -4.72 -2.15
C SER A 254 12.67 -5.10 -0.69
N GLU A 255 12.64 -4.09 0.17
CA GLU A 255 12.41 -4.24 1.60
C GLU A 255 11.26 -3.37 2.07
N VAL A 256 10.78 -3.66 3.27
CA VAL A 256 10.09 -2.71 4.14
C VAL A 256 10.98 -2.46 5.34
N TRP A 257 11.14 -1.20 5.72
CA TRP A 257 11.88 -0.77 6.90
C TRP A 257 10.90 -0.29 7.97
N VAL A 258 11.26 -0.52 9.24
CA VAL A 258 10.48 -0.06 10.40
C VAL A 258 11.31 0.98 11.15
N ILE A 259 10.75 2.18 11.30
CA ILE A 259 11.42 3.35 11.88
C ILE A 259 10.67 3.78 13.13
N ASP A 260 11.40 4.11 14.20
CA ASP A 260 10.84 4.63 15.44
C ASP A 260 10.38 6.09 15.22
N HIS A 261 9.08 6.35 15.31
CA HIS A 261 8.55 7.70 15.19
C HIS A 261 8.51 8.43 16.53
N SER A 262 8.52 7.70 17.64
CA SER A 262 8.47 8.25 19.00
C SER A 262 9.71 9.07 19.40
N THR A 263 10.76 9.04 18.58
CA THR A 263 11.98 9.82 18.78
C THR A 263 11.72 11.31 18.59
N THR A 264 12.48 12.16 19.27
CA THR A 264 12.71 13.54 18.79
C THR A 264 13.58 13.53 17.53
N THR A 265 13.59 14.61 16.72
CA THR A 265 14.53 14.76 15.57
C THR A 265 15.98 14.46 15.95
N MET A 266 16.42 14.89 17.14
CA MET A 266 17.80 14.66 17.59
C MET A 266 18.06 13.18 17.91
N GLU A 267 17.08 12.48 18.47
CA GLU A 267 17.16 11.04 18.72
C GLU A 267 17.08 10.25 17.41
N ALA A 268 16.23 10.68 16.47
CA ALA A 268 16.10 10.12 15.13
C ALA A 268 17.44 10.15 14.39
N ALA A 269 18.20 11.24 14.45
CA ALA A 269 19.55 11.32 13.87
C ALA A 269 20.63 10.51 14.63
N SER A 270 20.25 9.75 15.66
CA SER A 270 21.16 9.03 16.56
C SER A 270 20.86 7.54 16.65
N THR A 271 21.54 6.85 17.57
CA THR A 271 21.44 5.38 17.78
C THR A 271 20.80 5.01 19.11
N SER A 272 20.20 6.00 19.79
CA SER A 272 19.63 5.87 21.13
C SER A 272 18.46 6.83 21.33
N GLY A 273 17.55 6.53 22.25
CA GLY A 273 16.31 7.29 22.42
C GLY A 273 15.12 6.68 21.69
N GLY A 274 13.97 7.33 21.80
CA GLY A 274 12.67 6.76 21.42
C GLY A 274 12.22 5.62 22.35
N ASN A 275 11.03 5.09 22.09
CA ASN A 275 10.39 4.02 22.85
C ASN A 275 11.16 2.71 22.79
N TYR A 276 11.95 2.51 21.73
CA TYR A 276 12.72 1.28 21.51
C TYR A 276 14.21 1.44 21.89
N ASN A 277 14.62 2.64 22.30
CA ASN A 277 16.01 2.99 22.64
C ASN A 277 17.01 2.65 21.52
N LYS A 278 16.62 2.94 20.27
CA LYS A 278 17.43 2.72 19.05
C LYS A 278 17.70 4.01 18.28
N GLY A 279 17.13 5.15 18.70
CA GLY A 279 17.17 6.36 17.87
C GLY A 279 16.52 6.08 16.52
N GLY A 280 17.08 6.58 15.43
CA GLY A 280 16.58 6.31 14.07
C GLY A 280 17.22 5.11 13.38
N ASP A 281 18.11 4.34 14.03
CA ASP A 281 18.55 3.06 13.46
C ASP A 281 17.31 2.16 13.23
N LEU A 282 17.29 1.40 12.13
CA LEU A 282 16.12 0.60 11.76
C LEU A 282 15.75 -0.38 12.88
N LEU A 283 14.51 -0.31 13.35
CA LEU A 283 14.00 -1.23 14.37
C LEU A 283 13.89 -2.64 13.80
N TYR A 284 13.44 -2.72 12.55
CA TYR A 284 13.23 -3.97 11.83
C TYR A 284 13.27 -3.71 10.32
N ARG A 285 13.52 -4.78 9.55
CA ARG A 285 13.51 -4.78 8.09
C ARG A 285 13.25 -6.19 7.58
N PHE A 286 12.59 -6.31 6.44
CA PHE A 286 12.30 -7.60 5.82
C PHE A 286 12.08 -7.48 4.32
N GLY A 287 12.11 -8.61 3.63
CA GLY A 287 11.82 -8.77 2.20
C GLY A 287 13.02 -9.25 1.40
N ASN A 288 14.20 -8.75 1.72
CA ASN A 288 15.44 -9.01 0.99
C ASN A 288 16.69 -9.03 1.89
N PRO A 289 17.04 -10.18 2.48
CA PRO A 289 18.20 -10.31 3.36
C PRO A 289 19.53 -10.00 2.66
N SER A 290 19.58 -10.11 1.32
CA SER A 290 20.79 -9.78 0.55
C SER A 290 21.13 -8.29 0.55
N ALA A 291 20.16 -7.40 0.84
CA ALA A 291 20.39 -5.96 0.92
C ALA A 291 21.39 -5.55 2.01
N TYR A 292 21.53 -6.38 3.04
CA TYR A 292 22.45 -6.19 4.16
C TYR A 292 23.33 -7.42 4.39
N ASN A 293 23.61 -8.19 3.33
CA ASN A 293 24.51 -9.36 3.35
C ASN A 293 24.15 -10.41 4.43
N HIS A 294 22.87 -10.50 4.80
CA HIS A 294 22.42 -11.40 5.85
C HIS A 294 22.43 -12.84 5.36
N PRO A 295 23.10 -13.78 6.05
CA PRO A 295 23.23 -15.14 5.56
C PRO A 295 22.00 -16.02 5.83
N PHE A 296 20.98 -15.50 6.52
CA PHE A 296 19.77 -16.24 6.88
C PHE A 296 18.51 -15.59 6.31
N GLY A 297 17.52 -16.42 5.98
CA GLY A 297 16.28 -15.98 5.32
C GLY A 297 16.37 -16.06 3.80
N GLU A 298 15.22 -15.93 3.14
CA GLU A 298 15.10 -15.95 1.68
C GLU A 298 14.46 -14.66 1.20
N ARG A 299 15.01 -14.07 0.12
CA ARG A 299 14.38 -12.92 -0.52
C ARG A 299 13.07 -13.36 -1.15
N PHE A 300 11.97 -12.70 -0.79
CA PHE A 300 10.65 -12.95 -1.37
C PHE A 300 10.00 -11.71 -1.98
N LEU A 301 10.52 -10.50 -1.69
CA LEU A 301 10.09 -9.26 -2.33
C LEU A 301 11.02 -8.89 -3.50
N PHE A 302 10.41 -8.42 -4.58
CA PHE A 302 11.07 -7.95 -5.78
C PHE A 302 10.33 -6.72 -6.30
N ASN A 303 10.86 -5.54 -5.94
CA ASN A 303 10.26 -4.23 -6.18
C ASN A 303 8.86 -4.18 -5.57
N ASN A 304 8.76 -3.87 -4.28
CA ASN A 304 7.48 -3.85 -3.59
C ASN A 304 6.85 -2.43 -3.62
N HIS A 305 5.55 -2.36 -3.37
CA HIS A 305 4.78 -1.14 -3.19
C HIS A 305 3.75 -1.30 -2.06
N PHE A 306 3.44 -0.18 -1.43
CA PHE A 306 2.30 0.01 -0.53
C PHE A 306 2.30 -0.95 0.67
N PRO A 307 3.08 -0.65 1.72
CA PRO A 307 3.18 -1.46 2.93
C PRO A 307 1.95 -1.20 3.83
N ASN A 308 0.77 -1.66 3.39
CA ASN A 308 -0.51 -1.33 4.02
C ASN A 308 -0.75 -2.20 5.26
N LEU A 309 -0.52 -1.64 6.45
CA LEU A 309 -0.93 -2.17 7.73
C LEU A 309 -2.47 -2.30 7.76
N ILE A 310 -2.95 -3.45 8.20
CA ILE A 310 -4.38 -3.67 8.40
C ILE A 310 -4.74 -3.12 9.78
N GLU A 311 -5.13 -1.85 9.83
CA GLU A 311 -5.46 -1.17 11.10
C GLU A 311 -6.95 -1.25 11.47
N LYS A 312 -7.81 -1.23 10.45
CA LYS A 312 -9.25 -1.30 10.62
C LYS A 312 -9.62 -2.62 11.31
N GLU A 313 -10.77 -2.64 11.98
CA GLU A 313 -11.37 -3.85 12.59
C GLU A 313 -11.90 -4.80 11.51
N VAL A 314 -11.00 -5.30 10.66
CA VAL A 314 -11.22 -6.23 9.56
C VAL A 314 -10.32 -7.45 9.73
N PRO A 315 -10.63 -8.59 9.09
CA PRO A 315 -9.81 -9.79 9.22
C PRO A 315 -8.33 -9.52 8.88
N GLY A 316 -7.42 -9.99 9.73
CA GLY A 316 -5.98 -9.74 9.55
C GLY A 316 -5.45 -8.49 10.24
N LYS A 317 -6.23 -7.80 11.10
CA LYS A 317 -5.77 -6.65 11.88
C LYS A 317 -4.38 -6.88 12.51
N GLY A 318 -3.47 -5.95 12.31
CA GLY A 318 -2.07 -5.99 12.77
C GLY A 318 -1.11 -6.72 11.81
N ASN A 319 -1.61 -7.38 10.77
CA ASN A 319 -0.79 -7.86 9.65
C ASN A 319 -0.59 -6.73 8.63
N MET A 320 0.36 -6.93 7.72
CA MET A 320 0.60 -6.04 6.59
C MET A 320 0.23 -6.71 5.27
N LEU A 321 -0.53 -6.00 4.43
CA LEU A 321 -0.61 -6.30 3.01
C LEU A 321 0.51 -5.57 2.27
N ILE A 322 1.13 -6.25 1.31
CA ILE A 322 2.13 -5.64 0.44
C ILE A 322 2.04 -6.18 -0.96
N TYR A 323 2.14 -5.29 -1.95
CA TYR A 323 2.18 -5.66 -3.36
C TYR A 323 3.63 -5.88 -3.79
N CYS A 324 3.98 -7.08 -4.22
CA CYS A 324 5.26 -7.39 -4.84
C CYS A 324 5.10 -7.41 -6.35
N ASN A 325 5.75 -6.49 -7.08
CA ASN A 325 5.63 -6.40 -8.53
C ASN A 325 6.20 -7.63 -9.24
N GLY A 326 7.23 -8.26 -8.66
CA GLY A 326 7.72 -9.57 -9.11
C GLY A 326 8.56 -9.49 -10.38
N LEU A 327 9.40 -8.46 -10.51
CA LEU A 327 10.26 -8.20 -11.69
C LEU A 327 11.19 -9.36 -12.04
N ASN A 328 11.51 -10.24 -11.10
CA ASN A 328 12.34 -11.42 -11.33
C ASN A 328 11.64 -12.52 -12.14
N VAL A 329 10.31 -12.58 -12.10
CA VAL A 329 9.50 -13.64 -12.74
C VAL A 329 8.40 -13.10 -13.65
N ASN A 330 8.25 -11.78 -13.75
CA ASN A 330 7.18 -11.09 -14.46
C ASN A 330 5.78 -11.56 -14.02
N GLN A 331 5.59 -11.69 -12.72
CA GLN A 331 4.31 -12.05 -12.13
C GLN A 331 4.19 -11.42 -10.74
N SER A 332 3.14 -10.64 -10.53
CA SER A 332 2.95 -9.94 -9.26
C SER A 332 2.31 -10.84 -8.22
N THR A 333 2.58 -10.56 -6.95
CA THR A 333 2.00 -11.28 -5.82
C THR A 333 1.65 -10.29 -4.72
N VAL A 334 0.44 -10.40 -4.17
CA VAL A 334 0.07 -9.74 -2.93
C VAL A 334 0.39 -10.68 -1.78
N TYR A 335 1.10 -10.19 -0.77
CA TYR A 335 1.40 -10.93 0.44
C TYR A 335 0.65 -10.32 1.63
N GLU A 336 0.17 -11.17 2.53
CA GLU A 336 -0.20 -10.78 3.89
C GLU A 336 0.85 -11.35 4.86
N LEU A 337 1.46 -10.46 5.63
CA LEU A 337 2.58 -10.76 6.52
C LEU A 337 2.16 -10.50 7.96
N ALA A 338 2.31 -11.52 8.81
CA ALA A 338 2.19 -11.33 10.26
C ALA A 338 3.46 -10.65 10.76
N LEU A 339 3.33 -9.40 11.19
CA LEU A 339 4.44 -8.61 11.70
C LEU A 339 4.81 -9.06 13.12
N PRO A 340 6.10 -9.02 13.50
CA PRO A 340 6.49 -9.36 14.85
C PRO A 340 5.96 -8.32 15.84
N GLN A 341 5.60 -8.78 17.04
CA GLN A 341 5.18 -7.87 18.12
C GLN A 341 6.35 -7.05 18.66
N ASN A 342 7.55 -7.64 18.70
CA ASN A 342 8.78 -6.99 19.13
C ASN A 342 9.72 -6.87 17.92
N PHE A 343 10.18 -5.66 17.65
CA PHE A 343 11.16 -5.42 16.61
C PHE A 343 12.55 -5.83 17.08
N GLU A 344 12.99 -7.03 16.68
CA GLU A 344 14.32 -7.54 16.94
C GLU A 344 14.95 -8.07 15.67
N LEU A 345 16.11 -7.53 15.31
CA LEU A 345 16.92 -8.01 14.20
C LEU A 345 18.00 -8.97 14.70
N SER A 346 17.93 -10.22 14.26
CA SER A 346 18.92 -11.25 14.53
C SER A 346 20.05 -11.22 13.49
N THR A 347 21.27 -11.47 13.94
CA THR A 347 22.44 -11.75 13.08
C THR A 347 22.66 -13.25 12.85
N THR A 348 21.84 -14.11 13.49
CA THR A 348 22.03 -15.57 13.53
C THR A 348 20.79 -16.37 13.11
N ALA A 349 19.71 -15.69 12.72
CA ALA A 349 18.46 -16.30 12.27
C ALA A 349 17.79 -15.43 11.19
N SER A 350 16.82 -16.00 10.49
CA SER A 350 15.98 -15.25 9.53
C SER A 350 15.25 -14.13 10.25
N ASN A 351 15.23 -12.95 9.63
CA ASN A 351 14.43 -11.81 10.07
C ASN A 351 13.13 -11.68 9.28
N GLU A 352 12.81 -12.61 8.36
CA GLU A 352 11.61 -12.50 7.53
C GLU A 352 10.32 -12.80 8.34
N PRO A 353 9.25 -12.01 8.16
CA PRO A 353 7.98 -12.25 8.83
C PRO A 353 7.29 -13.49 8.29
N GLN A 354 6.31 -14.00 9.05
CA GLN A 354 5.51 -15.12 8.59
C GLN A 354 4.52 -14.65 7.52
N MET A 355 4.59 -15.25 6.33
CA MET A 355 3.55 -15.12 5.32
C MET A 355 2.31 -15.92 5.73
N VAL A 356 1.20 -15.24 5.99
CA VAL A 356 -0.06 -15.86 6.43
C VAL A 356 -1.06 -16.03 5.29
N TRP A 357 -0.95 -15.19 4.26
CA TRP A 357 -1.73 -15.31 3.03
C TRP A 357 -0.94 -14.75 1.84
N ASN A 358 -1.30 -15.20 0.65
CA ASN A 358 -0.82 -14.59 -0.60
C ASN A 358 -1.82 -14.82 -1.73
N PHE A 359 -1.74 -13.96 -2.74
CA PHE A 359 -2.46 -14.16 -4.00
C PHE A 359 -1.58 -13.77 -5.19
N THR A 360 -1.61 -14.62 -6.20
CA THR A 360 -1.06 -14.37 -7.52
C THR A 360 -1.98 -15.04 -8.54
N ASP A 361 -1.96 -14.54 -9.77
CA ASP A 361 -2.75 -15.04 -10.89
C ASP A 361 -1.90 -14.94 -12.17
N PRO A 362 -2.02 -15.85 -13.15
CA PRO A 362 -1.32 -15.73 -14.43
C PRO A 362 -1.57 -14.41 -15.17
N ASP A 363 -2.74 -13.79 -14.94
CA ASP A 363 -3.12 -12.52 -15.55
C ASP A 363 -2.80 -11.30 -14.66
N LEU A 364 -2.20 -11.48 -13.47
CA LEU A 364 -1.84 -10.39 -12.56
C LEU A 364 -0.35 -10.05 -12.71
N PHE A 365 -0.05 -8.97 -13.43
CA PHE A 365 1.31 -8.46 -13.51
C PHE A 365 1.38 -6.98 -13.87
N TYR A 366 2.02 -6.21 -12.99
CA TYR A 366 2.52 -4.90 -13.36
C TYR A 366 3.85 -4.62 -12.66
N ASP A 367 4.81 -4.08 -13.41
CA ASP A 367 6.19 -3.93 -12.97
C ASP A 367 6.45 -2.72 -12.06
N LYS A 368 5.43 -1.87 -11.87
CA LYS A 368 5.49 -0.63 -11.09
C LYS A 368 4.15 -0.33 -10.41
N ILE A 369 4.17 0.63 -9.49
CA ILE A 369 3.01 1.11 -8.73
C ILE A 369 2.18 -0.07 -8.18
N SER A 370 0.85 0.08 -8.00
CA SER A 370 -0.04 -0.97 -7.50
C SER A 370 -0.10 -1.07 -5.97
N GLY A 371 -1.04 -1.88 -5.46
CA GLY A 371 -1.31 -1.96 -4.03
C GLY A 371 -2.41 -2.95 -3.68
N ALA A 372 -2.64 -3.18 -2.39
CA ALA A 372 -3.75 -4.00 -1.91
C ALA A 372 -4.28 -3.51 -0.57
N VAL A 373 -5.61 -3.56 -0.39
CA VAL A 373 -6.31 -3.22 0.86
C VAL A 373 -7.28 -4.32 1.26
N ARG A 374 -7.44 -4.54 2.57
CA ARG A 374 -8.38 -5.51 3.14
C ARG A 374 -9.77 -4.90 3.28
N LEU A 375 -10.78 -5.58 2.75
CA LEU A 375 -12.19 -5.18 2.79
C LEU A 375 -12.91 -5.72 4.03
N LYS A 376 -14.05 -5.12 4.37
CA LYS A 376 -14.85 -5.42 5.57
C LYS A 376 -15.35 -6.86 5.60
N ASN A 377 -15.72 -7.42 4.44
CA ASN A 377 -16.11 -8.81 4.31
C ASN A 377 -14.92 -9.82 4.33
N GLY A 378 -13.68 -9.34 4.47
CA GLY A 378 -12.46 -10.14 4.49
C GLY A 378 -11.82 -10.36 3.12
N ASN A 379 -12.45 -9.93 2.03
CA ASN A 379 -11.83 -9.93 0.71
C ASN A 379 -10.67 -8.92 0.66
N THR A 380 -9.83 -9.04 -0.37
CA THR A 380 -8.74 -8.10 -0.64
C THR A 380 -9.03 -7.41 -1.96
N LEU A 381 -9.08 -6.08 -1.94
CA LEU A 381 -9.08 -5.25 -3.15
C LEU A 381 -7.63 -5.05 -3.57
N ILE A 382 -7.32 -5.50 -4.78
CA ILE A 382 -5.99 -5.39 -5.36
C ILE A 382 -6.06 -4.37 -6.48
N THR A 383 -5.15 -3.40 -6.46
CA THR A 383 -4.91 -2.51 -7.59
C THR A 383 -3.82 -3.12 -8.44
N GLU A 384 -4.09 -3.35 -9.72
CA GLU A 384 -3.08 -3.66 -10.73
C GLU A 384 -2.95 -2.41 -11.60
N GLY A 385 -1.85 -1.70 -11.47
CA GLY A 385 -1.76 -0.31 -11.87
C GLY A 385 -1.94 -0.01 -13.36
N ASP A 386 -1.88 -0.97 -14.27
CA ASP A 386 -2.18 -0.81 -15.70
C ASP A 386 -3.47 -1.51 -16.16
N TYR A 387 -4.11 -2.27 -15.27
CA TYR A 387 -5.38 -2.94 -15.53
C TYR A 387 -6.55 -2.23 -14.85
N GLY A 388 -6.45 -1.94 -13.55
CA GLY A 388 -7.54 -1.46 -12.70
C GLY A 388 -7.58 -2.20 -11.37
N TYR A 389 -8.73 -2.78 -11.02
CA TYR A 389 -8.98 -3.32 -9.68
C TYR A 389 -9.54 -4.74 -9.72
N TRP A 390 -9.15 -5.54 -8.74
CA TRP A 390 -9.58 -6.91 -8.53
C TRP A 390 -10.11 -7.05 -7.12
N GLU A 391 -11.16 -7.83 -6.92
CA GLU A 391 -11.58 -8.27 -5.60
C GLU A 391 -11.40 -9.78 -5.48
N VAL A 392 -10.66 -10.18 -4.43
CA VAL A 392 -10.24 -11.56 -4.22
C VAL A 392 -10.62 -12.00 -2.82
N THR A 393 -11.28 -13.15 -2.71
CA THR A 393 -11.68 -13.73 -1.43
C THR A 393 -10.48 -14.30 -0.64
N PRO A 394 -10.61 -14.53 0.68
CA PRO A 394 -9.60 -15.25 1.46
C PRO A 394 -9.22 -16.62 0.87
N ASN A 395 -10.16 -17.28 0.18
CA ASN A 395 -9.95 -18.55 -0.50
C ASN A 395 -9.31 -18.41 -1.89
N LYS A 396 -8.79 -17.22 -2.24
CA LYS A 396 -8.10 -16.91 -3.50
C LYS A 396 -8.98 -16.99 -4.75
N GLU A 397 -10.29 -16.82 -4.57
CA GLU A 397 -11.23 -16.72 -5.69
C GLU A 397 -11.39 -15.25 -6.09
N VAL A 398 -11.16 -14.93 -7.38
CA VAL A 398 -11.54 -13.64 -7.96
C VAL A 398 -13.07 -13.57 -8.06
N VAL A 399 -13.67 -12.52 -7.52
CA VAL A 399 -15.13 -12.34 -7.48
C VAL A 399 -15.62 -11.15 -8.29
N TRP A 400 -14.75 -10.15 -8.47
CA TRP A 400 -15.04 -8.93 -9.22
C TRP A 400 -13.76 -8.35 -9.84
N LYS A 401 -13.89 -7.74 -11.01
CA LYS A 401 -12.85 -6.90 -11.62
C LYS A 401 -13.44 -5.63 -12.20
N TYR A 402 -12.65 -4.57 -12.19
CA TYR A 402 -12.90 -3.30 -12.87
C TYR A 402 -11.72 -2.94 -13.75
N PHE A 403 -11.98 -2.71 -15.03
CA PHE A 403 -10.96 -2.34 -16.02
C PHE A 403 -10.89 -0.81 -16.22
N GLY A 404 -9.67 -0.28 -16.26
CA GLY A 404 -9.34 1.14 -16.30
C GLY A 404 -9.39 1.84 -17.65
N ASP A 405 -9.85 1.19 -18.73
CA ASP A 405 -9.82 1.75 -20.09
C ASP A 405 -8.44 2.27 -20.55
N ASN A 406 -7.37 1.51 -20.30
CA ASN A 406 -5.97 1.89 -20.57
C ASN A 406 -5.42 3.06 -19.74
N ARG A 407 -6.12 3.46 -18.67
CA ARG A 407 -5.56 4.37 -17.67
C ARG A 407 -4.65 3.59 -16.74
N THR A 408 -3.61 4.26 -16.25
CA THR A 408 -2.79 3.71 -15.17
C THR A 408 -3.22 4.29 -13.83
N PHE A 409 -3.35 3.46 -12.81
CA PHE A 409 -3.72 3.85 -11.46
C PHE A 409 -2.54 3.73 -10.50
N TRP A 410 -2.38 4.71 -9.61
CA TRP A 410 -1.32 4.70 -8.60
C TRP A 410 -1.54 3.54 -7.61
N ARG A 411 -2.63 3.65 -6.85
CA ARG A 411 -3.16 2.70 -5.88
C ARG A 411 -4.68 2.80 -5.88
N GLY A 412 -5.32 2.03 -5.01
CA GLY A 412 -6.75 2.08 -4.76
C GLY A 412 -7.02 1.91 -3.28
N TYR A 413 -7.91 2.76 -2.77
CA TYR A 413 -8.41 2.70 -1.42
C TYR A 413 -9.86 2.25 -1.44
N ASN A 414 -10.32 1.62 -0.36
CA ASN A 414 -11.73 1.30 -0.18
C ASN A 414 -12.35 2.18 0.89
N TYR A 415 -13.58 2.62 0.64
CA TYR A 415 -14.38 3.37 1.60
C TYR A 415 -15.75 2.71 1.72
N ASN A 416 -16.08 2.24 2.93
CA ASN A 416 -17.39 1.66 3.19
C ASN A 416 -18.45 2.76 3.13
N LEU A 417 -19.68 2.38 2.78
CA LEU A 417 -20.80 3.31 2.69
C LEU A 417 -21.10 4.01 4.03
N ASP A 418 -20.78 3.35 5.15
CA ASP A 418 -20.93 3.86 6.51
C ASP A 418 -19.70 4.62 7.05
N ASP A 419 -18.60 4.72 6.28
CA ASP A 419 -17.42 5.47 6.71
C ASP A 419 -17.74 6.98 6.82
N SER A 420 -17.21 7.65 7.85
CA SER A 420 -17.46 9.09 8.05
C SER A 420 -16.98 9.94 6.88
N ALA A 421 -15.89 9.52 6.21
CA ALA A 421 -15.39 10.14 4.99
C ALA A 421 -16.49 10.21 3.92
N ILE A 422 -17.24 9.12 3.71
CA ILE A 422 -18.32 9.03 2.71
C ILE A 422 -19.55 9.82 3.16
N GLN A 423 -19.96 9.67 4.41
CA GLN A 423 -21.11 10.40 4.96
C GLN A 423 -20.91 11.92 4.91
N ASN A 424 -19.69 12.41 5.18
CA ASN A 424 -19.36 13.83 5.10
C ASN A 424 -19.24 14.36 3.65
N LEU A 425 -19.13 13.47 2.66
CA LEU A 425 -19.26 13.82 1.24
C LEU A 425 -20.72 13.91 0.77
N GLY A 426 -21.68 13.47 1.61
CA GLY A 426 -23.11 13.42 1.28
C GLY A 426 -23.49 12.28 0.33
N LEU A 427 -22.73 11.17 0.37
CA LEU A 427 -22.89 9.99 -0.49
C LEU A 427 -23.55 8.81 0.21
#